data_AF-J0RM77-F1
#
_entry.id   AF-J0RM77-F1
#
_cell.length_a   1.000
_cell.length_b   1.000
_cell.length_c   1.000
_cell.angle_alpha   90.00
_cell.angle_beta   90.00
_cell.angle_gamma   90.00
#
_symmetry.space_group_name_H-M   'P 1'
#
loop_
_entity.id
_entity.type
_entity.pdbx_description
1 polymer ?
#
loop_
_entity_poly.entity_id
_entity_poly.type
_entity_poly.pdbx_seq_one_letter_code
_entity_poly.pdbx_strand_id
1 'polypeptide(L)' 'MEKKYELTDETIEVDGHTLHRIRALKDFGDLKTGDLGGF' A
#
# COMPACT_ATOMS: atom_id res chain seq x y z
N MET A 1 13.61 12.23 -2.72
CA MET A 1 12.32 11.98 -2.04
C MET A 1 12.39 10.60 -1.43
N GLU A 2 12.09 10.46 -0.14
CA GLU A 2 11.91 9.15 0.47
C GLU A 2 10.56 8.54 0.06
N LYS A 3 10.52 7.24 -0.21
CA LYS A 3 9.27 6.52 -0.47
C LYS A 3 8.39 6.52 0.78
N LYS A 4 7.09 6.69 0.60
CA LYS A 4 6.10 6.69 1.69
C LYS A 4 5.43 5.33 1.89
N TYR A 5 5.38 4.52 0.84
CA TYR A 5 4.75 3.20 0.83
C TYR A 5 5.46 2.28 -0.18
N GLU A 6 5.17 1.00 -0.07
CA GLU A 6 5.52 -0.04 -1.05
C GLU A 6 4.28 -0.86 -1.44
N LEU A 7 4.36 -1.55 -2.58
CA LEU A 7 3.36 -2.55 -2.96
C LEU A 7 3.69 -3.87 -2.26
N THR A 8 2.67 -4.60 -1.84
CA THR A 8 2.81 -5.97 -1.33
C THR A 8 2.50 -6.98 -2.45
N ASP A 9 2.73 -8.27 -2.15
CA ASP A 9 2.36 -9.38 -3.02
C ASP A 9 0.85 -9.71 -2.96
N GLU A 10 0.09 -9.05 -2.08
CA GLU A 10 -1.36 -9.21 -1.98
C GLU A 10 -2.05 -8.47 -3.12
N THR A 11 -2.84 -9.20 -3.90
CA THR A 11 -3.48 -8.67 -5.11
C THR A 11 -4.97 -8.97 -5.17
N ILE A 12 -5.71 -8.10 -5.86
CA ILE A 12 -7.10 -8.33 -6.25
C ILE A 12 -7.30 -8.01 -7.73
N GLU A 13 -8.33 -8.58 -8.34
CA GLU A 13 -8.77 -8.22 -9.68
C GLU A 13 -10.02 -7.32 -9.60
N VAL A 14 -9.96 -6.15 -10.24
CA VAL A 14 -11.10 -5.24 -10.37
C VAL A 14 -11.19 -4.79 -11.83
N ASP A 15 -12.33 -5.03 -12.49
CA ASP A 15 -12.57 -4.69 -13.89
C ASP A 15 -11.41 -5.13 -14.83
N GLY A 16 -10.89 -6.34 -14.65
CA GLY A 16 -9.78 -6.88 -15.45
C GLY A 16 -8.39 -6.35 -15.12
N HIS A 17 -8.25 -5.55 -14.05
CA HIS A 17 -6.97 -4.99 -13.61
C HIS A 17 -6.51 -5.64 -12.30
N THR A 18 -5.23 -6.01 -12.24
CA THR A 18 -4.60 -6.46 -10.99
C THR A 18 -4.13 -5.26 -10.18
N LEU A 19 -4.70 -5.11 -8.99
CA LEU A 19 -4.33 -4.12 -8.01
C LEU A 19 -3.46 -4.75 -6.92
N HIS A 20 -2.49 -4.01 -6.40
CA HIS A 20 -1.58 -4.46 -5.35
C HIS A 20 -1.82 -3.64 -4.09
N ARG A 21 -1.98 -4.31 -2.94
CA ARG A 21 -2.14 -3.61 -1.66
C ARG A 21 -0.90 -2.80 -1.33
N ILE A 22 -1.11 -1.62 -0.77
CA ILE A 22 0.00 -0.78 -0.31
C ILE A 22 0.31 -1.01 1.17
N ARG A 23 1.59 -0.89 1.55
CA ARG A 23 2.07 -0.87 2.94
C ARG A 23 2.85 0.41 3.21
N ALA A 24 2.56 1.08 4.32
CA ALA A 24 3.27 2.29 4.74
C ALA A 24 4.73 1.99 5.15
N LEU A 25 5.66 2.79 4.64
CA LEU A 25 7.10 2.68 4.95
C LEU A 25 7.55 3.66 6.05
N LYS A 26 6.68 4.60 6.41
CA LYS A 26 6.90 5.55 7.50
C LYS A 26 5.59 6.04 8.06
N ASP A 27 5.63 6.67 9.22
CA ASP A 27 4.49 7.33 9.81
C ASP A 27 4.12 8.58 9.00
N PHE A 28 2.82 8.77 8.72
CA PHE A 28 2.28 10.00 8.15
C PHE A 28 0.79 10.15 8.45
N GLY A 29 0.39 11.33 8.94
CA GLY A 29 -0.97 11.54 9.46
C GLY A 29 -1.22 10.58 10.63
N ASP A 30 -2.33 9.86 10.56
CA ASP A 30 -2.70 8.84 11.56
C ASP A 30 -2.12 7.45 11.24
N LEU A 31 -1.50 7.26 10.08
CA LEU A 31 -0.94 5.98 9.66
C LEU A 31 0.46 5.76 10.24
N LYS A 32 0.71 4.53 10.66
CA LYS A 32 1.98 4.04 11.20
C LYS A 32 2.75 3.22 10.18
N THR A 33 4.06 3.17 10.37
CA THR A 33 4.94 2.31 9.59
C THR A 33 4.48 0.86 9.68
N GLY A 34 4.29 0.22 8.52
CA GLY A 34 3.76 -1.14 8.41
C GLY A 34 2.25 -1.22 8.22
N ASP A 35 1.50 -0.12 8.41
CA ASP A 35 0.05 -0.12 8.19
C ASP A 35 -0.28 -0.42 6.73
N LEU A 36 -1.34 -1.21 6.55
CA LEU A 36 -1.82 -1.60 5.23
C LEU A 36 -2.90 -0.61 4.76
N GLY A 37 -2.79 -0.17 3.51
CA GLY A 37 -3.74 0.73 2.86
C GLY A 37 -4.63 0.02 1.84
N GLY A 38 -5.07 0.77 0.83
CA GLY A 38 -5.90 0.27 -0.26
C GLY A 38 -5.15 -0.64 -1.24
N PHE A 39 -5.88 -1.06 -2.27
CA PHE A 39 -5.41 -1.78 -3.45
C PHE A 39 -5.49 -0.85 -4.67
#